data_AF-A0A8T4KH94-F1
#
_entry.id   AF-A0A8T4KH94-F1
#
_cell.length_a   1.000
_cell.length_b   1.000
_cell.length_c   1.000
_cell.angle_alpha   90.00
_cell.angle_beta   90.00
_cell.angle_gamma   90.00
#
_symmetry.space_group_name_H-M   'P 1'
#
loop_
_entity.id
_entity.type
_entity.pdbx_description
1 polymer ?
#
loop_
_entity_poly.entity_id
_entity_poly.type
_entity_poly.pdbx_seq_one_letter_code
_entity_poly.pdbx_strand_id
1 'polypeptide(L)' 'MKVTIKYCVPCGYLPRAKELKQKMEKELKATVNLADGDRGIFDVTVAGKFIFSKHKEGR' A
#
# COMPACT_ATOMS: atom_id res chain seq x y z
N MET A 1 1.75 12.36 8.37
CA MET A 1 1.15 11.01 8.57
C MET A 1 1.94 10.01 7.73
N LYS A 2 2.38 8.88 8.27
CA LYS A 2 3.21 7.89 7.54
C LYS A 2 2.36 6.69 7.13
N VAL A 3 2.36 6.35 5.85
CA VAL A 3 1.67 5.19 5.28
C VAL A 3 2.72 4.21 4.78
N THR A 4 2.52 2.92 4.99
CA THR A 4 3.35 1.86 4.41
C THR A 4 2.43 0.94 3.64
N ILE A 5 2.69 0.80 2.34
CA ILE A 5 1.98 -0.13 1.46
C ILE A 5 2.95 -1.26 1.15
N LYS A 6 2.65 -2.44 1.68
CA LYS A 6 3.38 -3.67 1.39
C LYS A 6 2.67 -4.38 0.25
N TYR A 7 3.32 -4.53 -0.90
CA TYR A 7 2.70 -5.10 -2.08
C TYR A 7 3.61 -6.10 -2.78
N CYS A 8 3.02 -7.09 -3.42
CA CYS A 8 3.78 -8.07 -4.20
C CYS A 8 4.35 -7.43 -5.47
N VAL A 9 5.67 -7.20 -5.48
CA VAL A 9 6.40 -6.66 -6.62
C VAL A 9 6.38 -7.60 -7.83
N PRO A 10 6.65 -8.92 -7.71
CA PRO A 10 6.61 -9.81 -8.88
C PRO A 10 5.20 -9.99 -9.46
N CYS A 11 4.14 -9.65 -8.73
CA CYS A 11 2.76 -9.68 -9.25
C CYS A 11 2.36 -8.44 -10.07
N GLY A 12 3.24 -7.43 -10.22
CA GLY A 12 2.94 -6.25 -11.03
C GLY A 12 2.00 -5.24 -10.37
N TYR A 13 1.90 -5.22 -9.02
CA TYR A 13 1.10 -4.22 -8.30
C TYR A 13 1.76 -2.82 -8.20
N LEU A 14 2.97 -2.67 -8.74
CA LEU A 14 3.76 -1.44 -8.71
C LEU A 14 3.03 -0.19 -9.25
N PRO A 15 2.43 -0.19 -10.46
CA PRO A 15 1.67 0.96 -10.96
C PRO A 15 0.51 1.35 -10.03
N ARG A 16 -0.25 0.36 -9.56
CA ARG A 16 -1.39 0.57 -8.65
C ARG A 16 -0.96 1.16 -7.31
N ALA A 17 0.18 0.71 -6.77
CA ALA A 17 0.74 1.24 -5.54
C ALA A 17 1.25 2.69 -5.71
N LYS A 18 1.81 3.02 -6.87
CA LYS A 18 2.24 4.39 -7.22
C LYS A 18 1.07 5.37 -7.33
N GLU A 19 -0.02 4.96 -7.97
CA GLU A 19 -1.25 5.77 -8.05
C GLU A 19 -1.83 6.04 -6.66
N LEU A 20 -1.92 4.99 -5.83
CA LEU A 20 -2.37 5.12 -4.44
C LEU A 20 -1.49 6.09 -3.66
N LYS A 21 -0.16 5.96 -3.83
CA LYS A 21 0.82 6.86 -3.22
C LYS A 21 0.55 8.31 -3.60
N GLN A 22 0.47 8.63 -4.89
CA GLN A 22 0.21 10.01 -5.33
C GLN A 22 -1.10 10.55 -4.78
N LYS A 23 -2.15 9.74 -4.78
CA LYS A 23 -3.47 10.17 -4.29
C LYS A 23 -3.42 10.47 -2.79
N MET A 24 -2.78 9.63 -1.99
CA MET A 24 -2.62 9.87 -0.55
C MET A 24 -1.66 11.04 -0.25
N GLU A 25 -0.57 11.19 -1.00
CA GLU A 25 0.33 12.33 -0.86
C GLU A 25 -0.37 13.65 -1.20
N LYS A 26 -1.25 13.65 -2.21
CA LYS A 26 -1.98 14.83 -2.66
C LYS A 26 -3.16 15.18 -1.76
N GLU A 27 -4.01 14.21 -1.42
CA GLU A 27 -5.24 14.44 -0.66
C GLU A 27 -4.99 14.51 0.85
N LEU A 28 -4.12 13.66 1.39
CA LEU A 28 -3.91 13.51 2.83
C LEU A 28 -2.59 14.14 3.30
N LYS A 29 -1.76 14.69 2.39
CA LYS A 29 -0.39 15.15 2.68
C LYS A 29 0.41 14.12 3.49
N ALA A 30 0.18 12.84 3.19
CA ALA A 30 0.74 11.71 3.93
C ALA A 30 1.95 11.14 3.18
N THR A 31 3.02 10.83 3.91
CA THR A 31 4.21 10.20 3.33
C THR A 31 3.95 8.72 3.12
N VAL A 32 3.93 8.26 1.87
CA VAL A 32 3.68 6.86 1.54
C VAL A 32 4.98 6.14 1.21
N ASN A 33 5.26 5.10 1.99
CA ASN A 33 6.37 4.18 1.79
C ASN A 33 5.89 2.92 1.09
N LEU A 34 6.58 2.54 0.03
CA LEU A 34 6.33 1.34 -0.75
C LEU A 34 7.29 0.26 -0.23
N ALA A 35 6.75 -0.82 0.34
CA ALA A 35 7.53 -1.94 0.85
C ALA A 35 7.32 -3.17 -0.03
N ASP A 36 8.41 -3.85 -0.35
CA ASP A 36 8.36 -5.12 -1.06
C ASP A 36 7.67 -6.20 -0.20
N GLY A 37 6.69 -6.84 -0.83
CA GLY A 37 5.97 -7.99 -0.32
C GLY A 37 6.09 -9.18 -1.27
N ASP A 38 5.72 -10.35 -0.77
CA ASP A 38 5.73 -11.60 -1.54
C ASP A 38 4.37 -12.32 -1.39
N ARG A 39 4.08 -13.32 -2.23
CA ARG A 39 2.82 -14.11 -2.21
C ARG A 39 1.52 -13.32 -2.47
N GLY A 40 1.55 -12.31 -3.33
CA GLY A 40 0.33 -11.60 -3.74
C GLY A 40 -0.29 -10.73 -2.63
N ILE A 41 0.46 -10.42 -1.57
CA ILE A 41 -0.01 -9.53 -0.51
C ILE A 41 -0.16 -8.09 -1.01
N PHE A 42 -1.13 -7.38 -0.43
CA PHE A 42 -1.30 -5.95 -0.60
C PHE A 42 -1.88 -5.40 0.69
N ASP A 43 -1.01 -4.92 1.57
CA ASP A 43 -1.32 -4.47 2.91
C ASP A 43 -0.98 -3.00 3.06
N VAL A 44 -1.93 -2.20 3.54
CA VAL A 44 -1.75 -0.77 3.79
C VAL A 44 -1.85 -0.52 5.30
N THR A 45 -0.75 -0.04 5.84
CA THR A 45 -0.61 0.40 7.23
C THR A 45 -0.47 1.91 7.28
N VAL A 46 -1.16 2.57 8.19
CA VAL A 46 -1.04 4.02 8.42
C VAL A 46 -0.70 4.26 9.89
N ALA A 47 0.42 4.92 10.14
CA ALA A 47 0.94 5.20 11.48
C ALA A 47 1.01 3.96 12.39
N GLY A 48 1.35 2.80 11.82
CA GLY A 48 1.42 1.53 12.54
C GLY A 48 0.07 0.80 12.72
N LYS A 49 -1.05 1.37 12.25
CA LYS A 49 -2.35 0.70 12.20
C LYS A 49 -2.58 0.09 10.83
N PHE A 50 -2.93 -1.18 10.75
CA PHE A 50 -3.42 -1.81 9.52
C PHE A 50 -4.80 -1.23 9.19
N ILE A 51 -4.94 -0.68 7.99
CA ILE A 51 -6.20 -0.08 7.54
C ILE A 51 -6.82 -0.88 6.39
N PHE A 52 -5.98 -1.56 5.59
CA PHE A 52 -6.43 -2.30 4.42
C PHE A 52 -5.53 -3.51 4.17
N SER A 53 -6.14 -4.64 3.80
CA SER A 53 -5.44 -5.88 3.46
C SER A 53 -6.19 -6.60 2.35
N LYS A 54 -5.65 -6.66 1.14
CA LYS A 54 -6.26 -7.38 0.00
C LYS A 54 -6.46 -8.87 0.32
N HIS A 55 -5.55 -9.47 1.09
CA HIS A 55 -5.67 -10.86 1.53
C HIS A 55 -6.85 -11.09 2.49
N LYS A 56 -7.25 -10.04 3.23
CA LYS A 56 -8.38 -10.08 4.17
C LYS A 56 -9.70 -9.71 3.51
N GLU A 57 -9.66 -8.95 2.42
CA GLU A 57 -10.83 -8.54 1.65
C GLU A 57 -11.27 -9.56 0.58
N GLY A 58 -10.53 -10.67 0.40
CA GLY A 58 -11.00 -11.84 -0.35
C GLY A 58 -11.27 -11.61 -1.84
N ARG A 59 -10.49 -10.74 -2.50
CA ARG A 59 -10.62 -10.43 -3.95
C ARG A 59 -9.35 -10.64 -4.75
#